data_AF-A0AAN8YAX2-F1
#
_entry.id   AF-A0AAN8YAX2-F1
#
_cell.length_a   1.000
_cell.length_b   1.000
_cell.length_c   1.000
_cell.angle_alpha   90.00
_cell.angle_beta   90.00
_cell.angle_gamma   90.00
#
_symmetry.space_group_name_H-M   'P 1'
#
loop_
_entity.id
_entity.type
_entity.pdbx_description
1 polymer ?
#
loop_
_entity_poly.entity_id
_entity_poly.type
_entity_poly.pdbx_seq_one_letter_code
_entity_poly.pdbx_strand_id
1 'polypeptide(L)'
;MAEGIIERLHQFALTEEEKETVSIEISDVLSSTNDCEVSLFGKVVSDKKVNLQGAKNTTPVAWGNPTGLQIKEIGWNFFQFKF
;
A
#
# COMPACT_ATOMS: atom_id res chain seq x y z
N MET A 1 14.03 25.13 -19.09
CA MET A 1 13.25 24.68 -17.90
C MET A 1 13.04 23.17 -17.94
N ALA A 2 12.79 22.59 -19.12
CA ALA A 2 12.75 21.14 -19.33
C ALA A 2 14.12 20.46 -19.16
N GLU A 3 15.20 21.07 -19.66
CA GLU A 3 16.56 20.49 -19.60
C GLU A 3 17.02 20.20 -18.16
N GLY A 4 16.77 21.14 -17.23
CA GLY A 4 17.16 20.95 -15.83
C GLY A 4 16.37 19.85 -15.09
N ILE A 5 15.16 19.52 -15.57
CA ILE A 5 14.38 18.39 -15.04
C ILE A 5 14.93 17.07 -15.59
N ILE A 6 15.28 17.04 -16.87
CA ILE A 6 15.86 15.86 -17.54
C ILE A 6 17.21 15.49 -16.89
N GLU A 7 18.08 16.48 -16.63
CA GLU A 7 19.34 16.24 -15.91
C GLU A 7 19.13 15.61 -14.53
N ARG A 8 18.14 16.09 -13.76
CA ARG A 8 17.83 15.53 -12.44
C ARG A 8 17.23 14.13 -12.53
N LEU A 9 16.44 13.85 -13.55
CA LEU A 9 15.90 12.51 -13.77
C LEU A 9 16.99 11.50 -14.13
N HIS A 10 18.01 11.92 -14.88
CA HIS A 10 19.18 11.09 -15.16
C HIS A 10 20.04 10.78 -13.93
N GLN A 11 19.90 11.55 -12.84
CA GLN A 11 20.56 11.26 -11.57
C GLN A 11 19.85 10.18 -10.74
N PHE A 12 18.62 9.80 -11.08
CA PHE A 12 17.97 8.64 -10.48
C PHE A 12 18.49 7.35 -11.13
N ALA A 13 19.69 6.95 -10.73
CA ALA A 13 20.20 5.62 -10.97
C ALA A 13 19.94 4.77 -9.72
N LEU A 14 19.49 3.53 -9.92
CA LEU A 14 19.44 2.54 -8.85
C LEU A 14 20.86 2.31 -8.31
N THR A 15 20.99 2.24 -7.00
CA THR A 15 22.19 1.75 -6.32
C THR A 15 22.44 0.29 -6.69
N GLU A 16 23.66 -0.22 -6.47
CA GLU A 16 23.96 -1.65 -6.75
C GLU A 16 23.06 -2.58 -5.94
N GLU A 17 22.71 -2.21 -4.71
CA GLU A 17 21.77 -2.94 -3.85
C GLU A 17 20.34 -2.94 -4.43
N GLU A 18 19.87 -1.80 -4.93
CA GLU A 18 18.54 -1.72 -5.57
C GLU A 18 18.47 -2.43 -6.94
N LYS A 19 19.62 -2.70 -7.58
CA LYS A 19 19.71 -3.50 -8.81
C LYS A 19 19.70 -5.00 -8.54
N GLU A 20 19.98 -5.43 -7.31
CA GLU A 20 19.91 -6.84 -6.95
C GLU A 20 18.47 -7.35 -7.09
N THR A 21 18.34 -8.67 -7.29
CA THR A 21 17.02 -9.28 -7.36
C THR A 21 16.39 -9.20 -5.97
N VAL A 22 15.18 -8.67 -5.89
CA VAL A 22 14.39 -8.67 -4.65
C VAL A 22 14.09 -10.13 -4.28
N SER A 23 14.86 -10.69 -3.34
CA SER A 23 14.56 -11.97 -2.73
C SER A 23 13.47 -11.77 -1.68
N ILE A 24 12.54 -12.73 -1.63
CA ILE A 24 11.58 -12.81 -0.52
C ILE A 24 12.16 -13.81 0.45
N GLU A 25 12.62 -13.34 1.59
CA GLU A 25 13.14 -14.18 2.67
C GLU A 25 11.98 -14.79 3.48
N ILE A 26 12.26 -15.88 4.21
CA ILE A 26 11.26 -16.52 5.07
C ILE A 26 10.74 -15.54 6.13
N SER A 27 11.58 -14.62 6.61
CA SER A 27 11.19 -13.54 7.53
C SER A 27 10.12 -12.61 6.93
N ASP A 28 10.18 -12.34 5.63
CA ASP A 28 9.21 -11.47 4.95
C ASP A 28 7.85 -12.16 4.86
N VAL A 29 7.85 -13.48 4.65
CA VAL A 29 6.64 -14.30 4.67
C VAL A 29 6.03 -14.36 6.06
N LEU A 30 6.85 -14.57 7.10
CA LEU A 30 6.37 -14.64 8.48
C LEU A 30 5.79 -13.30 8.95
N SER A 31 6.46 -12.19 8.66
CA SER A 31 5.95 -10.85 8.98
C SER A 31 4.64 -10.55 8.24
N SER A 32 4.57 -10.88 6.94
CA SER A 32 3.34 -10.73 6.16
C SER A 32 2.20 -11.61 6.66
N THR A 33 2.51 -12.82 7.16
CA THR A 33 1.51 -13.74 7.72
C THR A 33 0.93 -13.18 9.01
N ASN A 34 1.78 -12.70 9.93
CA ASN A 34 1.35 -12.06 11.17
C ASN A 34 0.46 -10.83 10.87
N ASP A 35 0.89 -9.99 9.94
CA ASP A 35 0.10 -8.86 9.45
C ASP A 35 -1.28 -9.31 8.94
N CYS A 36 -1.37 -10.43 8.23
CA CYS A 36 -2.64 -10.98 7.75
C CYS A 36 -3.54 -11.51 8.87
N GLU A 37 -2.98 -12.10 9.94
CA GLU A 37 -3.76 -12.64 11.07
C GLU A 37 -4.53 -11.55 11.82
N VAL A 38 -3.97 -10.35 11.90
CA VAL A 38 -4.60 -9.18 12.54
C VAL A 38 -5.34 -8.27 11.56
N SER A 39 -5.46 -8.68 10.30
CA SER A 39 -6.11 -7.90 9.24
C SER A 39 -7.52 -8.37 8.94
N LEU A 40 -8.39 -7.40 8.65
CA LEU A 40 -9.62 -7.66 7.93
C LEU A 40 -9.41 -7.36 6.44
N PHE A 41 -9.91 -8.24 5.58
CA PHE A 41 -9.90 -8.04 4.13
C PHE A 41 -11.31 -7.83 3.62
N GLY A 42 -11.52 -6.83 2.77
CA GLY A 42 -12.85 -6.49 2.27
C GLY A 42 -12.82 -5.93 0.86
N LYS A 43 -13.85 -6.28 0.08
CA LYS A 43 -14.06 -5.75 -1.27
C LYS A 43 -15.23 -4.77 -1.28
N VAL A 44 -15.04 -3.59 -1.85
CA VAL A 44 -16.14 -2.68 -2.15
C VAL A 44 -16.74 -3.04 -3.51
N VAL A 45 -18.00 -3.46 -3.50
CA VAL A 45 -18.74 -3.81 -4.72
C VAL A 45 -19.23 -2.51 -5.37
N SER A 46 -18.64 -2.17 -6.51
CA SER A 46 -18.98 -0.99 -7.30
C SER A 46 -18.50 -1.18 -8.72
N ASP A 47 -19.23 -0.59 -9.67
CA ASP A 47 -18.86 -0.55 -11.09
C ASP A 47 -17.67 0.38 -11.35
N LYS A 48 -17.33 1.23 -10.37
CA LYS A 48 -16.23 2.20 -10.43
C LYS A 48 -15.15 1.87 -9.40
N LYS A 49 -13.92 2.26 -9.72
CA LYS A 49 -12.82 2.22 -8.77
C LYS A 49 -13.08 3.21 -7.64
N VAL A 50 -13.03 2.73 -6.41
CA VAL A 50 -13.16 3.55 -5.20
C VAL A 50 -11.88 4.36 -5.02
N ASN A 51 -12.05 5.63 -4.65
CA ASN A 51 -10.93 6.48 -4.27
C ASN A 51 -10.37 6.02 -2.92
N LEU A 52 -9.09 5.63 -2.89
CA LEU A 52 -8.42 5.16 -1.66
C LEU A 52 -8.43 6.22 -0.55
N GLN A 53 -8.24 7.50 -0.88
CA GLN A 53 -8.32 8.58 0.11
C GLN A 53 -9.74 8.72 0.66
N GLY A 54 -10.76 8.54 -0.20
CA GLY A 54 -12.15 8.46 0.22
C GLY A 54 -12.35 7.35 1.25
N ALA A 55 -11.92 6.13 0.93
CA ALA A 55 -12.00 4.99 1.85
C ALA A 55 -11.27 5.25 3.19
N LYS A 56 -10.04 5.81 3.14
CA LYS A 56 -9.27 6.19 4.33
C LYS A 56 -9.98 7.21 5.22
N ASN A 57 -10.77 8.11 4.64
CA ASN A 57 -11.47 9.13 5.39
C ASN A 57 -12.83 8.64 5.92
N THR A 58 -13.52 7.76 5.19
CA THR A 58 -14.88 7.33 5.54
C THR A 58 -14.92 6.08 6.40
N THR A 59 -14.04 5.10 6.17
CA THR A 59 -14.07 3.83 6.89
C THR A 59 -13.81 3.97 8.39
N PRO A 60 -12.81 4.77 8.87
CA PRO A 60 -12.62 4.96 10.30
C PRO A 60 -13.88 5.50 10.97
N VAL A 61 -14.52 6.50 10.36
CA VAL A 61 -15.76 7.10 10.89
C VAL A 61 -16.87 6.06 10.97
N ALA A 62 -17.07 5.26 9.91
CA ALA A 62 -18.08 4.21 9.88
C ALA A 62 -17.85 3.11 10.94
N TRP A 63 -16.60 2.92 11.39
CA TRP A 63 -16.20 1.87 12.34
C TRP A 63 -15.86 2.41 13.73
N GLY A 64 -16.23 3.66 14.05
CA GLY A 64 -16.07 4.22 15.40
C GLY A 64 -14.67 4.76 15.71
N ASN A 65 -13.89 5.13 14.69
CA ASN A 65 -12.53 5.68 14.77
C ASN A 65 -11.54 4.81 15.57
N PRO A 66 -11.33 3.55 15.16
CA PRO A 66 -10.31 2.70 15.79
C PRO A 66 -8.92 3.35 15.70
N THR A 67 -8.22 3.40 16.83
CA THR A 67 -6.83 3.86 16.90
C THR A 67 -5.94 2.91 16.11
N GLY A 68 -5.02 3.44 15.31
CA GLY A 68 -4.03 2.62 14.60
C GLY A 68 -4.50 2.03 13.27
N LEU A 69 -5.78 2.22 12.88
CA LEU A 69 -6.31 1.66 11.65
C LEU A 69 -5.52 2.12 10.40
N GLN A 70 -4.90 1.16 9.73
CA GLN A 70 -4.26 1.36 8.43
C GLN A 70 -5.07 0.70 7.33
N ILE A 71 -5.27 1.42 6.23
CA ILE A 71 -6.00 0.92 5.06
C ILE A 71 -5.06 0.88 3.87
N LYS A 72 -4.88 -0.31 3.29
CA LYS A 72 -4.08 -0.55 2.08
C LYS A 72 -4.97 -1.09 0.96
N GLU A 73 -4.84 -0.53 -0.23
CA GLU A 73 -5.43 -1.11 -1.44
C GLU A 73 -4.50 -2.22 -1.95
N ILE A 74 -5.03 -3.44 -2.09
CA ILE A 74 -4.27 -4.60 -2.56
C ILE A 74 -4.83 -5.18 -3.87
N GLY A 75 -5.88 -4.57 -4.42
CA GLY A 75 -6.49 -4.97 -5.67
C GLY A 75 -7.68 -4.08 -6.02
N TRP A 76 -8.37 -4.40 -7.13
CA TRP A 76 -9.51 -3.61 -7.60
C TRP A 76 -10.63 -3.57 -6.56
N ASN A 77 -10.76 -2.42 -5.90
CA ASN A 77 -11.65 -2.20 -4.76
C ASN A 77 -11.47 -3.19 -3.61
N PHE A 78 -10.29 -3.83 -3.51
CA PHE A 78 -9.99 -4.78 -2.45
C PHE A 78 -9.01 -4.14 -1.47
N PHE A 79 -9.38 -4.13 -0.20
CA PHE A 79 -8.67 -3.42 0.84
C PHE A 79 -8.29 -4.37 1.97
N GLN A 80 -7.10 -4.14 2.51
CA GLN A 80 -6.64 -4.67 3.78
C GLN A 80 -6.80 -3.59 4.84
N PHE A 81 -7.44 -3.93 5.95
CA PHE A 81 -7.63 -3.11 7.13
C PHE A 81 -6.82 -3.72 8.27
N LYS A 82 -5.76 -3.03 8.70
CA LYS A 82 -4.90 -3.43 9.82
C LYS A 82 -5.25 -2.61 11.04
N PHE A 83 -5.47 -3.26 12.19
CA PHE A 83 -5.82 -2.61 13.45
C PHE A 83 -4.63 -2.55 14.40
#